data_AF-A0A8S0QNS4-F1
#
_entry.id   AF-A0A8S0QNS4-F1
#
_cell.length_a   1.000
_cell.length_b   1.000
_cell.length_c   1.000
_cell.angle_alpha   90.00
_cell.angle_beta   90.00
_cell.angle_gamma   90.00
#
_symmetry.space_group_name_H-M   'P 1'
#
loop_
_entity.id
_entity.type
_entity.pdbx_description
1 polymer ?
#
loop_
_entity_poly.entity_id
_entity_poly.type
_entity_poly.pdbx_seq_one_letter_code
_entity_poly.pdbx_strand_id
1 'polypeptide(L)'
;MEKYGIHLLALSHVYLVPQLKQRCTRELSRRLNTENVLDVLQLARLCDAPDLYLKCMKMLSCNFKAVEHTEGWKFLQNHDPRLELEILQFIDEAEMRIKRTRRNREEQKMYLQLSEAMDCLEHICTEGCTSVGPCDMDPSKNKGPCSKFSTCHGLQLLIKHFAACKKRVNGGCLRCKRMWQLFQLHSSICDKPEQCRVPLCRQFKLKVQQNKRGDDARWRLLVRKVASAKLISSLSLPKRKREDKPWIAQMKTYLEYMDTSPK
;
A
#
# COMPACT_ATOMS: atom_id res chain seq x y z
N MET A 1 43.90 11.24 -9.44
CA MET A 1 42.44 11.47 -9.46
C MET A 1 41.99 12.54 -8.47
N GLU A 2 42.63 12.67 -7.30
CA GLU A 2 42.10 13.51 -6.20
C GLU A 2 42.02 15.01 -6.50
N LYS A 3 43.03 15.56 -7.18
CA LYS A 3 43.13 17.00 -7.46
C LYS A 3 42.51 17.43 -8.79
N TYR A 4 42.35 16.49 -9.73
CA TYR A 4 41.99 16.79 -11.13
C TYR A 4 40.75 16.05 -11.61
N GLY A 5 39.93 15.50 -10.70
CA GLY A 5 38.77 14.67 -11.07
C GLY A 5 37.78 15.35 -12.02
N ILE A 6 37.48 16.62 -11.79
CA ILE A 6 36.59 17.45 -12.62
C ILE A 6 37.18 17.63 -14.04
N HIS A 7 38.43 18.12 -14.10
CA HIS A 7 39.16 18.32 -15.35
C HIS A 7 39.31 17.04 -16.17
N LEU A 8 39.63 15.92 -15.50
CA LEU A 8 39.77 14.62 -16.14
C LEU A 8 38.44 14.12 -16.71
N LEU A 9 37.31 14.36 -16.04
CA LEU A 9 36.01 13.99 -16.59
C LEU A 9 35.73 14.78 -17.88
N ALA A 10 35.92 16.10 -17.86
CA ALA A 10 35.73 16.95 -19.04
C ALA A 10 36.63 16.51 -20.21
N LEU A 11 37.92 16.33 -19.96
CA LEU A 11 38.88 15.89 -20.99
C LEU A 11 38.52 14.49 -21.52
N SER A 12 38.17 13.54 -20.65
CA SER A 12 37.77 12.20 -21.08
C SER A 12 36.52 12.19 -21.95
N HIS A 13 35.62 13.15 -21.75
CA HIS A 13 34.44 13.31 -22.59
C HIS A 13 34.79 13.93 -23.95
N VAL A 14 35.53 15.04 -23.95
CA VAL A 14 35.93 15.76 -25.18
C VAL A 14 36.79 14.88 -26.10
N TYR A 15 37.75 14.14 -25.53
CA TYR A 15 38.63 13.24 -26.29
C TYR A 15 38.05 11.83 -26.47
N LEU A 16 36.78 11.61 -26.12
CA LEU A 16 36.06 10.34 -26.31
C LEU A 16 36.82 9.12 -25.75
N VAL A 17 37.27 9.22 -24.50
CA VAL A 17 37.98 8.14 -23.78
C VAL A 17 37.03 7.48 -22.76
N PRO A 18 36.24 6.44 -23.15
CA PRO A 18 35.07 6.03 -22.37
C PRO A 18 35.44 5.36 -21.05
N GLN A 19 36.51 4.56 -21.04
CA GLN A 19 37.00 3.89 -19.82
C GLN A 19 37.45 4.91 -18.76
N LEU A 20 38.11 5.99 -19.19
CA LEU A 20 38.52 7.07 -18.30
C LEU A 20 37.30 7.84 -17.79
N LYS A 21 36.34 8.17 -18.67
CA LYS A 21 35.06 8.79 -18.30
C LYS A 21 34.32 7.98 -17.23
N GLN A 22 34.24 6.65 -17.40
CA GLN A 22 33.63 5.75 -16.41
C GLN A 22 34.37 5.75 -15.06
N ARG A 23 35.70 5.77 -15.09
CA ARG A 23 36.51 5.83 -13.86
C ARG A 23 36.35 7.16 -13.15
N CYS A 24 36.30 8.27 -13.89
CA CYS A 24 36.10 9.62 -13.38
C CYS A 24 34.70 9.78 -12.76
N THR A 25 33.66 9.35 -13.46
CA THR A 25 32.29 9.39 -12.94
C THR A 25 32.16 8.60 -11.64
N ARG A 26 32.73 7.39 -11.57
CA ARG A 26 32.71 6.58 -10.33
C ARG A 26 33.44 7.24 -9.16
N GLU A 27 34.59 7.85 -9.39
CA GLU A 27 35.34 8.49 -8.31
C GLU A 27 34.68 9.79 -7.83
N LEU A 28 34.19 10.63 -8.74
CA LEU A 28 33.43 11.83 -8.39
C LEU A 28 32.16 11.46 -7.61
N SER A 29 31.48 10.40 -8.04
CA SER A 29 30.32 9.82 -7.35
C SER A 29 30.61 9.36 -5.92
N ARG A 30 31.86 8.98 -5.60
CA ARG A 30 32.29 8.57 -4.25
C ARG A 30 32.64 9.76 -3.36
N ARG A 31 33.04 10.88 -3.95
CA ARG A 31 33.46 12.12 -3.26
C ARG A 31 32.37 13.20 -3.19
N LEU A 32 31.17 12.87 -3.67
CA LEU A 32 30.04 13.76 -3.67
C LEU A 32 29.65 14.14 -2.23
N ASN A 33 29.49 15.43 -1.96
CA ASN A 33 29.07 15.99 -0.68
C ASN A 33 28.19 17.22 -0.90
N THR A 34 27.66 17.83 0.17
CA THR A 34 26.74 18.97 0.07
C THR A 34 27.36 20.21 -0.57
N GLU A 35 28.67 20.42 -0.39
CA GLU A 35 29.37 21.60 -0.92
C GLU A 35 29.61 21.49 -2.43
N ASN A 36 29.99 20.30 -2.92
CA ASN A 36 30.39 20.11 -4.33
C ASN A 36 29.29 19.55 -5.24
N VAL A 37 28.11 19.23 -4.71
CA VAL A 37 27.08 18.50 -5.48
C VAL A 37 26.58 19.26 -6.70
N LEU A 38 26.49 20.59 -6.62
CA LEU A 38 26.03 21.43 -7.72
C LEU A 38 27.07 21.54 -8.84
N ASP A 39 28.34 21.71 -8.48
CA ASP A 39 29.44 21.72 -9.45
C ASP A 39 29.52 20.38 -10.20
N VAL A 40 29.42 19.27 -9.46
CA VAL A 40 29.44 17.93 -10.04
C VAL A 40 28.17 17.65 -10.86
N LEU A 41 27.00 18.18 -10.47
CA LEU A 41 25.76 18.09 -11.24
C LEU A 41 25.91 18.80 -12.60
N GLN A 42 26.39 20.04 -12.60
CA GLN A 42 26.61 20.81 -13.82
C GLN A 42 27.64 20.11 -14.72
N LEU A 43 28.75 19.64 -14.14
CA LEU A 43 29.75 18.87 -14.88
C LEU A 43 29.15 17.59 -15.48
N ALA A 44 28.31 16.86 -14.74
CA ALA A 44 27.67 15.65 -15.23
C ALA A 44 26.72 15.92 -16.41
N ARG A 45 26.04 17.06 -16.40
CA ARG A 45 25.20 17.54 -17.51
C ARG A 45 26.03 17.90 -18.73
N LEU A 46 27.13 18.65 -18.55
CA LEU A 46 28.03 19.05 -19.64
C LEU A 46 28.79 17.87 -20.26
N CYS A 47 29.03 16.82 -19.49
CA CYS A 47 29.81 15.66 -19.93
C CYS A 47 28.96 14.46 -20.31
N ASP A 48 27.64 14.59 -20.50
CA ASP A 48 26.72 13.48 -20.80
C ASP A 48 26.94 12.26 -19.86
N ALA A 49 26.85 12.49 -18.55
CA ALA A 49 27.06 11.47 -17.51
C ALA A 49 25.77 11.25 -16.69
N PRO A 50 24.74 10.57 -17.25
CA PRO A 50 23.41 10.50 -16.66
C PRO A 50 23.36 9.83 -15.28
N ASP A 51 24.17 8.79 -15.05
CA ASP A 51 24.22 8.11 -13.74
C ASP A 51 24.77 9.01 -12.64
N LEU A 52 25.78 9.83 -12.97
CA LEU A 52 26.36 10.81 -12.04
C LEU A 52 25.35 11.94 -11.78
N TYR A 53 24.73 12.46 -12.84
CA TYR A 53 23.68 13.46 -12.74
C TYR A 53 22.53 13.00 -11.82
N LEU A 54 22.00 11.79 -12.04
CA LEU A 54 20.92 11.25 -11.22
C LEU A 54 21.35 11.07 -9.76
N LYS A 55 22.60 10.69 -9.51
CA LYS A 55 23.12 10.56 -8.15
C LYS A 55 23.28 11.91 -7.47
N CYS A 56 23.70 12.96 -8.18
CA CYS A 56 23.71 14.33 -7.70
C CYS A 56 22.29 14.79 -7.35
N MET A 57 21.32 14.63 -8.26
CA MET A 57 19.91 14.99 -8.02
C MET A 57 19.33 14.28 -6.79
N LYS A 58 19.63 12.98 -6.60
CA LYS A 58 19.23 12.23 -5.39
C LYS A 58 19.88 12.80 -4.12
N MET A 59 21.20 13.05 -4.12
CA MET A 59 21.88 13.60 -2.95
C MET A 59 21.34 15.00 -2.59
N LEU A 60 21.12 15.85 -3.59
CA LEU A 60 20.46 17.15 -3.47
C LEU A 60 19.10 17.00 -2.79
N SER A 61 18.23 16.14 -3.33
CA SER A 61 16.89 15.95 -2.76
C SER A 61 16.90 15.47 -1.31
N CYS A 62 17.85 14.62 -0.92
CA CYS A 62 17.95 14.12 0.45
C CYS A 62 18.54 15.13 1.44
N ASN A 63 19.33 16.11 0.98
CA ASN A 63 20.08 17.03 1.82
C ASN A 63 19.82 18.50 1.45
N PHE A 64 18.66 18.80 0.87
CA PHE A 64 18.37 20.11 0.28
C PHE A 64 18.56 21.25 1.28
N LYS A 65 18.14 21.07 2.54
CA LYS A 65 18.34 22.06 3.61
C LYS A 65 19.81 22.46 3.82
N ALA A 66 20.74 21.52 3.68
CA ALA A 66 22.16 21.83 3.78
C ALA A 66 22.65 22.54 2.51
N VAL A 67 22.23 22.05 1.33
CA VAL A 67 22.66 22.60 0.04
C VAL A 67 22.15 24.03 -0.18
N GLU A 68 20.93 24.34 0.26
CA GLU A 68 20.32 25.68 0.17
C GLU A 68 21.20 26.79 0.76
N HIS A 69 22.02 26.46 1.76
CA HIS A 69 22.91 27.41 2.43
C HIS A 69 24.30 27.53 1.77
N THR A 70 24.62 26.66 0.83
CA THR A 70 25.94 26.62 0.16
C THR A 70 26.11 27.78 -0.81
N GLU A 71 27.37 28.16 -1.07
CA GLU A 71 27.69 29.15 -2.09
C GLU A 71 27.30 28.67 -3.49
N GLY A 72 27.44 27.37 -3.76
CA GLY A 72 27.04 26.78 -5.04
C GLY A 72 25.55 26.98 -5.34
N TRP A 73 24.68 26.87 -4.33
CA TRP A 73 23.24 27.09 -4.52
C TRP A 73 22.94 28.56 -4.80
N LYS A 74 23.51 29.48 -4.01
CA LYS A 74 23.36 30.92 -4.24
C LYS A 74 23.87 31.34 -5.63
N PHE A 75 24.99 30.77 -6.06
CA PHE A 75 25.53 30.98 -7.39
C PHE A 75 24.56 30.46 -8.47
N LEU A 76 24.01 29.27 -8.29
CA LEU A 76 23.03 28.70 -9.22
C LEU A 76 21.82 29.64 -9.41
N GLN A 77 21.25 30.15 -8.31
CA GLN A 77 20.08 31.04 -8.35
C GLN A 77 20.32 32.31 -9.19
N ASN A 78 21.56 32.84 -9.15
CA ASN A 78 21.92 34.04 -9.88
C ASN A 78 22.26 33.80 -11.36
N HIS A 79 22.65 32.57 -11.72
CA HIS A 79 23.27 32.29 -13.03
C HIS A 79 22.53 31.27 -13.89
N ASP A 80 21.76 30.34 -13.31
CA ASP A 80 20.94 29.38 -14.06
C ASP A 80 19.59 29.12 -13.36
N PRO A 81 18.63 30.06 -13.46
CA PRO A 81 17.28 29.90 -12.90
C PRO A 81 16.51 28.70 -13.47
N ARG A 82 16.88 28.24 -14.67
CA ARG A 82 16.24 27.08 -15.31
C ARG A 82 16.65 25.79 -14.61
N LEU A 83 17.93 25.63 -14.29
CA LEU A 83 18.41 24.49 -13.53
C LEU A 83 17.93 24.52 -12.07
N GLU A 84 17.80 25.71 -11.47
CA GLU A 84 17.11 25.84 -10.16
C GLU A 84 15.69 25.26 -10.23
N LEU A 85 14.88 25.70 -11.20
CA LEU A 85 13.52 25.20 -11.37
C LEU A 85 13.46 23.69 -11.58
N GLU A 86 14.37 23.14 -12.39
CA GLU A 86 14.50 21.70 -12.64
C GLU A 86 14.78 20.92 -11.34
N ILE A 87 15.69 21.43 -10.50
CA ILE A 87 16.02 20.83 -9.20
C ILE A 87 14.80 20.89 -8.27
N LEU A 88 14.14 22.04 -8.17
CA LEU A 88 12.97 22.21 -7.30
C LEU A 88 11.80 21.31 -7.73
N GLN A 89 11.54 21.19 -9.03
CA GLN A 89 10.53 20.26 -9.57
C GLN A 89 10.87 18.81 -9.24
N PHE A 90 12.13 18.42 -9.40
CA PHE A 90 12.57 17.07 -9.04
C PHE A 90 12.35 16.77 -7.54
N ILE A 91 12.66 17.73 -6.67
CA ILE A 91 12.46 17.60 -5.22
C ILE A 91 10.98 17.47 -4.89
N ASP A 92 10.12 18.36 -5.41
CA ASP A 92 8.67 18.32 -5.17
C ASP A 92 8.06 16.99 -5.64
N GLU A 93 8.42 16.52 -6.84
CA GLU A 93 7.98 15.22 -7.33
C GLU A 93 8.45 14.05 -6.44
N ALA A 94 9.70 14.08 -5.98
CA ALA A 94 10.22 13.06 -5.08
C ALA A 94 9.45 13.04 -3.75
N GLU A 95 9.17 14.20 -3.16
CA GLU A 95 8.36 14.33 -1.96
C GLU A 95 6.93 13.84 -2.18
N MET A 96 6.29 14.22 -3.29
CA MET A 96 4.95 13.79 -3.65
C MET A 96 4.88 12.26 -3.80
N ARG A 97 5.89 11.63 -4.41
CA ARG A 97 5.99 10.16 -4.52
C ARG A 97 6.07 9.50 -3.15
N ILE A 98 6.86 10.05 -2.22
CA ILE A 98 6.97 9.54 -0.84
C ILE A 98 5.62 9.68 -0.11
N LYS A 99 4.99 10.86 -0.17
CA LYS A 99 3.67 11.14 0.43
C LYS A 99 2.59 10.20 -0.11
N ARG A 100 2.53 10.01 -1.44
CA ARG A 100 1.59 9.07 -2.09
C ARG A 100 1.84 7.62 -1.65
N THR A 101 3.10 7.19 -1.59
CA THR A 101 3.46 5.82 -1.17
C THR A 101 3.07 5.57 0.28
N ARG A 102 3.32 6.53 1.18
CA ARG A 102 2.91 6.46 2.58
C ARG A 102 1.39 6.34 2.72
N ARG A 103 0.64 7.24 2.06
CA ARG A 103 -0.84 7.20 2.06
C ARG A 103 -1.37 5.86 1.54
N ASN A 104 -0.80 5.35 0.45
CA ASN A 104 -1.21 4.06 -0.11
C ASN A 104 -0.91 2.90 0.86
N ARG A 105 0.22 2.92 1.58
CA ARG A 105 0.53 1.92 2.61
C ARG A 105 -0.44 1.98 3.79
N GLU A 106 -0.78 3.17 4.26
CA GLU A 106 -1.76 3.38 5.34
C GLU A 106 -3.16 2.89 4.91
N GLU A 107 -3.58 3.20 3.68
CA GLU A 107 -4.83 2.72 3.10
C GLU A 107 -4.85 1.19 2.95
N GLN A 108 -3.77 0.60 2.44
CA GLN A 108 -3.61 -0.86 2.31
C GLN A 108 -3.66 -1.56 3.68
N LYS A 109 -3.04 -0.98 4.71
CA LYS A 109 -3.11 -1.53 6.08
C LYS A 109 -4.55 -1.60 6.59
N MET A 110 -5.37 -0.59 6.30
CA MET A 110 -6.78 -0.59 6.67
C MET A 110 -7.56 -1.72 5.98
N TYR A 111 -7.38 -1.90 4.67
CA TYR A 111 -8.05 -3.00 3.94
C TYR A 111 -7.57 -4.38 4.38
N LEU A 112 -6.30 -4.51 4.77
CA LEU A 112 -5.77 -5.75 5.34
C LEU A 112 -6.47 -6.09 6.66
N GLN A 113 -6.64 -5.12 7.56
CA GLN A 113 -7.39 -5.32 8.81
C GLN A 113 -8.85 -5.70 8.56
N LEU A 114 -9.49 -5.08 7.55
CA LEU A 114 -10.85 -5.47 7.15
C LEU A 114 -10.86 -6.90 6.60
N SER A 115 -9.88 -7.31 5.80
CA SER A 115 -9.79 -8.68 5.30
C SER A 115 -9.58 -9.70 6.42
N GLU A 116 -8.72 -9.41 7.40
CA GLU A 116 -8.53 -10.25 8.60
C GLU A 116 -9.82 -10.34 9.42
N ALA A 117 -10.58 -9.24 9.51
CA ALA A 117 -11.88 -9.26 10.18
C ALA A 117 -12.88 -10.20 9.47
N MET A 118 -12.84 -10.31 8.13
CA MET A 118 -13.69 -11.24 7.40
C MET A 118 -13.33 -12.70 7.68
N ASP A 119 -12.03 -13.00 7.79
CA ASP A 119 -11.53 -14.34 8.14
C ASP A 119 -11.85 -14.68 9.61
N CYS A 120 -11.72 -13.70 10.52
CA CYS A 120 -12.12 -13.90 11.92
C CYS A 120 -13.64 -14.10 12.06
N LEU A 121 -14.48 -13.43 11.26
CA LEU A 121 -15.93 -13.70 11.25
C LEU A 121 -16.22 -15.16 10.86
N GLU A 122 -15.55 -15.65 9.82
CA GLU A 122 -15.69 -17.04 9.40
C GLU A 122 -15.23 -17.99 10.51
N HIS A 123 -14.06 -17.76 11.11
CA HIS A 123 -13.55 -18.52 12.25
C HIS A 123 -14.52 -18.54 13.44
N ILE A 124 -15.03 -17.39 13.90
CA ILE A 124 -15.98 -17.32 15.02
C ILE A 124 -17.26 -18.09 14.70
N CYS A 125 -17.79 -17.98 13.47
CA CYS A 125 -19.07 -18.58 13.11
C CYS A 125 -18.97 -20.07 12.73
N THR A 126 -17.76 -20.59 12.49
CA THR A 126 -17.55 -21.99 12.09
C THR A 126 -16.93 -22.83 13.21
N GLU A 127 -15.85 -22.35 13.81
CA GLU A 127 -15.09 -23.04 14.85
C GLU A 127 -15.50 -22.59 16.26
N GLY A 128 -16.02 -21.37 16.36
CA GLY A 128 -16.20 -20.70 17.64
C GLY A 128 -14.91 -20.12 18.18
N CYS A 129 -15.02 -19.10 19.02
CA CYS A 129 -13.87 -18.44 19.62
C CYS A 129 -14.25 -17.92 21.00
N THR A 130 -13.45 -18.27 22.02
CA THR A 130 -13.55 -17.85 23.43
C THR A 130 -14.98 -17.78 24.01
N SER A 131 -15.73 -16.72 23.72
CA SER A 131 -17.04 -16.42 24.29
C SER A 131 -18.18 -16.24 23.29
N VAL A 132 -17.94 -16.47 21.99
CA VAL A 132 -18.95 -16.46 20.93
C VAL A 132 -18.66 -17.63 20.00
N GLY A 133 -19.67 -18.43 19.68
CA GLY A 133 -19.52 -19.57 18.77
C GLY A 133 -20.76 -19.87 17.96
N PRO A 134 -20.70 -20.94 17.13
CA PRO A 134 -21.85 -21.44 16.37
C PRO A 134 -23.04 -21.71 17.29
N CYS A 135 -24.26 -21.55 16.78
CA CYS A 135 -25.49 -21.75 17.56
C CYS A 135 -25.61 -23.15 18.16
N ASP A 136 -24.94 -24.15 17.59
CA ASP A 136 -25.03 -25.56 17.99
C ASP A 136 -23.92 -25.99 18.96
N MET A 137 -23.09 -25.05 19.43
CA MET A 137 -21.91 -25.34 20.26
C MET A 137 -21.84 -24.43 21.48
N ASP A 138 -21.56 -25.00 22.64
CA ASP A 138 -21.31 -24.23 23.86
C ASP A 138 -20.01 -23.39 23.73
N PRO A 139 -19.97 -22.17 24.33
CA PRO A 139 -18.77 -21.35 24.33
C PRO A 139 -17.56 -22.10 24.93
N SER A 140 -16.41 -22.00 24.27
CA SER A 140 -15.17 -22.64 24.72
C SER A 140 -14.82 -22.25 26.17
N LYS A 141 -14.35 -23.22 26.97
CA LYS A 141 -13.88 -22.99 28.35
C LYS A 141 -12.60 -22.14 28.44
N ASN A 142 -11.94 -21.88 27.31
CA ASN A 142 -10.72 -21.05 27.25
C ASN A 142 -11.04 -19.56 27.31
N LYS A 143 -10.70 -18.93 28.45
CA LYS A 143 -10.92 -17.50 28.73
C LYS A 143 -9.81 -16.57 28.21
N GLY A 144 -8.72 -17.12 27.64
CA GLY A 144 -7.61 -16.34 27.09
C GLY A 144 -7.94 -15.67 25.74
N PRO A 145 -7.14 -14.69 25.29
CA PRO A 145 -7.34 -14.06 23.97
C PRO A 145 -7.14 -15.07 22.83
N CYS A 146 -7.84 -14.86 21.70
CA CYS A 146 -7.72 -15.71 20.52
C CYS A 146 -6.26 -15.73 20.01
N SER A 147 -5.70 -16.92 19.82
CA SER A 147 -4.33 -17.08 19.31
C SER A 147 -4.23 -16.96 17.79
N LYS A 148 -5.34 -17.10 17.05
CA LYS A 148 -5.36 -17.06 15.58
C LYS A 148 -5.46 -15.64 15.02
N PHE A 149 -6.24 -14.76 15.64
CA PHE A 149 -6.49 -13.41 15.13
C PHE A 149 -6.56 -12.39 16.27
N SER A 150 -5.86 -11.28 16.07
CA SER A 150 -5.86 -10.16 17.02
C SER A 150 -7.21 -9.43 17.07
N THR A 151 -7.99 -9.49 16.00
CA THR A 151 -9.26 -8.77 15.80
C THR A 151 -10.47 -9.48 16.42
N CYS A 152 -10.34 -10.74 16.85
CA CYS A 152 -11.48 -11.54 17.27
C CYS A 152 -12.18 -11.03 18.54
N HIS A 153 -11.44 -10.51 19.52
CA HIS A 153 -12.07 -9.96 20.72
C HIS A 153 -13.03 -8.80 20.40
N GLY A 154 -12.61 -7.87 19.53
CA GLY A 154 -13.43 -6.75 19.10
C GLY A 154 -14.69 -7.19 18.34
N LEU A 155 -14.56 -8.19 17.46
CA LEU A 155 -15.69 -8.74 16.72
C LEU A 155 -16.68 -9.49 17.63
N GLN A 156 -16.19 -10.22 18.63
CA GLN A 156 -17.06 -10.89 19.61
C GLN A 156 -17.91 -9.90 20.38
N LEU A 157 -17.35 -8.76 20.80
CA LEU A 157 -18.11 -7.71 21.46
C LEU A 157 -19.20 -7.13 20.54
N LEU A 158 -18.90 -6.94 19.26
CA LEU A 158 -19.89 -6.49 18.27
C LEU A 158 -20.99 -7.54 18.06
N ILE A 159 -20.64 -8.83 18.00
CA ILE A 159 -21.62 -9.92 17.85
C ILE A 159 -22.55 -9.99 19.07
N LYS A 160 -22.00 -10.00 20.29
CA LYS A 160 -22.80 -10.00 21.53
C LYS A 160 -23.74 -8.81 21.60
N HIS A 161 -23.23 -7.61 21.27
CA HIS A 161 -24.05 -6.42 21.20
C HIS A 161 -25.14 -6.55 20.13
N PHE A 162 -24.78 -7.00 18.93
CA PHE A 162 -25.72 -7.15 17.82
C PHE A 162 -26.84 -8.12 18.17
N ALA A 163 -26.57 -9.20 18.91
CA ALA A 163 -27.57 -10.17 19.37
C ALA A 163 -28.55 -9.55 20.40
N ALA A 164 -28.03 -8.84 21.40
CA ALA A 164 -28.81 -8.34 22.54
C ALA A 164 -29.43 -6.93 22.36
N CYS A 165 -28.96 -6.13 21.39
CA CYS A 165 -29.39 -4.73 21.25
C CYS A 165 -30.84 -4.60 20.77
N LYS A 166 -31.70 -3.96 21.55
CA LYS A 166 -33.11 -3.68 21.18
C LYS A 166 -33.26 -2.56 20.14
N LYS A 167 -32.37 -1.56 20.15
CA LYS A 167 -32.40 -0.43 19.20
C LYS A 167 -32.14 -0.88 17.75
N ARG A 168 -31.33 -1.94 17.55
CA ARG A 168 -31.00 -2.56 16.24
C ARG A 168 -30.55 -1.54 15.18
N VAL A 169 -30.41 -1.97 13.93
CA VAL A 169 -30.06 -1.08 12.80
C VAL A 169 -31.19 -0.10 12.51
N ASN A 170 -32.45 -0.56 12.49
CA ASN A 170 -33.63 0.26 12.15
C ASN A 170 -33.88 1.38 13.15
N GLY A 171 -33.56 1.19 14.43
CA GLY A 171 -33.62 2.26 15.44
C GLY A 171 -32.36 3.12 15.49
N GLY A 172 -31.41 2.97 14.58
CA GLY A 172 -30.23 3.84 14.46
C GLY A 172 -29.06 3.51 15.40
N CYS A 173 -28.90 2.27 15.87
CA CYS A 173 -27.72 1.90 16.64
C CYS A 173 -26.45 1.82 15.76
N LEU A 174 -25.45 2.66 16.05
CA LEU A 174 -24.18 2.71 15.31
C LEU A 174 -23.38 1.41 15.39
N ARG A 175 -23.35 0.74 16.55
CA ARG A 175 -22.64 -0.55 16.70
C ARG A 175 -23.31 -1.65 15.89
N CYS A 176 -24.65 -1.67 15.87
CA CYS A 176 -25.39 -2.62 15.03
C CYS A 176 -25.18 -2.33 13.54
N LYS A 177 -25.16 -1.04 13.14
CA LYS A 177 -24.89 -0.64 11.76
C LYS A 177 -23.51 -1.11 11.29
N ARG A 178 -22.47 -0.96 12.12
CA ARG A 178 -21.12 -1.46 11.83
C ARG A 178 -21.08 -2.98 11.65
N MET A 179 -21.69 -3.73 12.56
CA MET A 179 -21.74 -5.20 12.46
C MET A 179 -22.49 -5.65 11.19
N TRP A 180 -23.61 -5.00 10.89
CA TRP A 180 -24.39 -5.27 9.68
C TRP A 180 -23.58 -5.01 8.41
N GLN A 181 -22.80 -3.92 8.36
CA GLN A 181 -21.88 -3.63 7.25
C GLN A 181 -20.77 -4.69 7.11
N LEU A 182 -20.25 -5.22 8.22
CA LEU A 182 -19.26 -6.30 8.18
C LEU A 182 -19.85 -7.60 7.59
N PHE A 183 -21.09 -7.95 7.94
CA PHE A 183 -21.79 -9.08 7.34
C PHE A 183 -22.07 -8.87 5.85
N GLN A 184 -22.47 -7.66 5.46
CA GLN A 184 -22.66 -7.30 4.06
C GLN A 184 -21.36 -7.39 3.26
N LEU A 185 -20.24 -6.91 3.83
CA LEU A 185 -18.92 -6.99 3.23
C LEU A 185 -18.48 -8.44 3.07
N HIS A 186 -18.65 -9.27 4.11
CA HIS A 186 -18.34 -10.70 4.05
C HIS A 186 -19.12 -11.38 2.93
N SER A 187 -20.44 -11.16 2.83
CA SER A 187 -21.26 -11.72 1.75
C SER A 187 -20.76 -11.33 0.35
N SER A 188 -20.29 -10.09 0.20
CA SER A 188 -19.78 -9.58 -1.08
C SER A 188 -18.51 -10.31 -1.54
N ILE A 189 -17.66 -10.75 -0.60
CA ILE A 189 -16.40 -11.47 -0.90
C ILE A 189 -16.47 -12.99 -0.67
N CYS A 190 -17.58 -13.51 -0.13
CA CYS A 190 -17.72 -14.94 0.16
C CYS A 190 -18.07 -15.71 -1.12
N ASP A 191 -17.28 -16.75 -1.40
CA ASP A 191 -17.43 -17.57 -2.62
C ASP A 191 -18.38 -18.76 -2.44
N LYS A 192 -18.66 -19.16 -1.20
CA LYS A 192 -19.50 -20.34 -0.88
C LYS A 192 -20.67 -19.97 0.05
N PRO A 193 -21.65 -19.17 -0.42
CA PRO A 193 -22.73 -18.67 0.42
C PRO A 193 -23.63 -19.78 1.00
N GLU A 194 -23.82 -20.90 0.29
CA GLU A 194 -24.68 -22.01 0.72
C GLU A 194 -24.09 -22.83 1.88
N GLN A 195 -22.76 -22.84 2.02
CA GLN A 195 -22.05 -23.53 3.10
C GLN A 195 -21.55 -22.55 4.18
N CYS A 196 -21.77 -21.25 3.97
CA CYS A 196 -21.26 -20.21 4.83
C CYS A 196 -22.07 -20.14 6.14
N ARG A 197 -21.38 -20.25 7.28
CA ARG A 197 -22.00 -20.14 8.60
C ARG A 197 -22.10 -18.69 9.12
N VAL A 198 -21.57 -17.72 8.38
CA VAL A 198 -21.63 -16.31 8.79
C VAL A 198 -23.07 -15.80 8.69
N PRO A 199 -23.64 -15.22 9.77
CA PRO A 199 -25.01 -14.72 9.78
C PRO A 199 -25.28 -13.74 8.64
N LEU A 200 -26.49 -13.80 8.08
CA LEU A 200 -26.97 -12.94 6.99
C LEU A 200 -26.21 -13.06 5.66
N CYS A 201 -25.13 -13.85 5.56
CA CYS A 201 -24.30 -13.96 4.36
C CYS A 201 -25.14 -14.35 3.12
N ARG A 202 -25.95 -15.41 3.25
CA ARG A 202 -26.85 -15.89 2.18
C ARG A 202 -27.92 -14.86 1.81
N GLN A 203 -28.53 -14.22 2.82
CA GLN A 203 -29.58 -13.21 2.61
C GLN A 203 -29.05 -11.99 1.84
N PHE A 204 -27.84 -11.53 2.17
CA PHE A 204 -27.19 -10.44 1.44
C PHE A 204 -26.84 -10.84 0.01
N LYS A 205 -26.34 -12.06 -0.21
CA LYS A 205 -25.95 -12.55 -1.54
C LYS A 205 -27.15 -12.57 -2.48
N LEU A 206 -28.30 -13.05 -2.00
CA LEU A 206 -29.56 -13.08 -2.74
C LEU A 206 -30.07 -11.66 -3.05
N LYS A 207 -30.00 -10.74 -2.08
CA LYS A 207 -30.41 -9.33 -2.29
C LYS A 207 -29.59 -8.63 -3.37
N VAL A 208 -28.28 -8.88 -3.44
CA VAL A 208 -27.42 -8.30 -4.49
C VAL A 208 -27.79 -8.84 -5.88
N GLN A 209 -28.11 -10.14 -5.99
CA GLN A 209 -28.54 -10.74 -7.25
C GLN A 209 -29.89 -10.18 -7.75
N GLN A 210 -30.80 -9.87 -6.83
CA GLN A 210 -32.12 -9.32 -7.14
C GLN A 210 -32.09 -7.81 -7.44
N ASN A 211 -31.26 -7.03 -6.73
CA ASN A 211 -31.19 -5.58 -6.87
C ASN A 211 -29.96 -5.14 -7.70
N LYS A 212 -29.97 -5.41 -9.02
CA LYS A 212 -28.91 -4.94 -9.94
C LYS A 212 -28.89 -3.42 -10.19
N ARG A 213 -29.87 -2.65 -9.68
CA ARG A 213 -30.12 -1.25 -10.08
C ARG A 213 -29.62 -0.17 -9.09
N GLY A 214 -28.94 -0.54 -8.00
CA GLY A 214 -28.53 0.41 -6.96
C GLY A 214 -27.14 0.15 -6.40
N ASP A 215 -26.20 -0.25 -7.25
CA ASP A 215 -24.86 -0.66 -6.83
C ASP A 215 -23.98 0.57 -6.57
N ASP A 216 -23.83 0.91 -5.30
CA ASP A 216 -22.99 2.02 -4.82
C ASP A 216 -21.54 1.81 -5.30
N ALA A 217 -21.08 2.67 -6.23
CA ALA A 217 -19.73 2.61 -6.77
C ALA A 217 -18.66 2.63 -5.68
N ARG A 218 -18.93 3.31 -4.55
CA ARG A 218 -18.04 3.35 -3.39
C ARG A 218 -17.98 2.00 -2.68
N TRP A 219 -19.11 1.29 -2.58
CA TRP A 219 -19.17 -0.05 -2.01
C TRP A 219 -18.42 -1.07 -2.87
N ARG A 220 -18.63 -1.05 -4.20
CA ARG A 220 -17.87 -1.89 -5.13
C ARG A 220 -16.36 -1.70 -4.99
N LEU A 221 -15.92 -0.45 -4.92
CA LEU A 221 -14.50 -0.12 -4.75
C LEU A 221 -13.95 -0.68 -3.44
N LEU A 222 -14.70 -0.54 -2.33
CA LEU A 222 -14.32 -1.12 -1.04
C LEU A 222 -14.18 -2.63 -1.12
N VAL A 223 -15.18 -3.32 -1.67
CA VAL A 223 -15.16 -4.78 -1.85
C VAL A 223 -13.94 -5.21 -2.65
N ARG A 224 -13.66 -4.54 -3.77
CA ARG A 224 -12.48 -4.80 -4.62
C ARG A 224 -11.17 -4.61 -3.85
N LYS A 225 -11.01 -3.51 -3.12
CA LYS A 225 -9.80 -3.22 -2.32
C LYS A 225 -9.55 -4.26 -1.22
N VAL A 226 -10.61 -4.66 -0.51
CA VAL A 226 -10.54 -5.69 0.54
C VAL A 226 -10.21 -7.06 -0.06
N ALA A 227 -10.84 -7.43 -1.17
CA ALA A 227 -10.55 -8.66 -1.90
C ALA A 227 -9.09 -8.72 -2.38
N SER A 228 -8.57 -7.62 -2.96
CA SER A 228 -7.16 -7.53 -3.36
C SER A 228 -6.21 -7.65 -2.17
N ALA A 229 -6.50 -6.99 -1.04
CA ALA A 229 -5.70 -7.10 0.17
C ALA A 229 -5.66 -8.55 0.71
N LYS A 230 -6.82 -9.23 0.72
CA LYS A 230 -6.94 -10.64 1.11
C LYS A 230 -6.11 -11.55 0.20
N LEU A 231 -6.15 -11.31 -1.10
CA LEU A 231 -5.33 -12.04 -2.08
C LEU A 231 -3.84 -11.84 -1.81
N ILE A 232 -3.37 -10.59 -1.69
CA ILE A 232 -1.95 -10.28 -1.46
C ILE A 232 -1.44 -10.92 -0.17
N SER A 233 -2.24 -10.89 0.91
CA SER A 233 -1.92 -11.57 2.17
C SER A 233 -1.83 -13.09 2.03
N SER A 234 -2.68 -13.71 1.20
CA SER A 234 -2.60 -15.14 0.92
C SER A 234 -1.40 -15.53 0.04
N LEU A 235 -0.93 -14.61 -0.80
CA LEU A 235 0.23 -14.80 -1.67
C LEU A 235 1.57 -14.64 -0.93
N SER A 236 1.60 -14.04 0.26
CA SER A 236 2.79 -14.06 1.12
C SER A 236 2.95 -15.38 1.89
N LEU A 237 1.97 -16.30 1.82
CA LEU A 237 2.07 -17.63 2.42
C LEU A 237 2.92 -18.59 1.55
N PRO A 238 3.65 -19.54 2.18
CA PRO A 238 4.37 -20.60 1.48
C PRO A 238 3.48 -21.40 0.53
N LYS A 239 4.00 -21.80 -0.63
CA LYS A 239 3.25 -22.44 -1.75
C LYS A 239 2.36 -23.62 -1.30
N ARG A 240 2.84 -24.43 -0.35
CA ARG A 240 2.09 -25.58 0.22
C ARG A 240 0.77 -25.18 0.91
N LYS A 241 0.67 -24.00 1.53
CA LYS A 241 -0.57 -23.49 2.17
C LYS A 241 -1.50 -22.77 1.19
N ARG A 242 -1.06 -22.54 -0.05
CA ARG A 242 -1.81 -21.84 -1.10
C ARG A 242 -2.65 -22.80 -1.93
N GLU A 243 -2.17 -24.03 -2.11
CA GLU A 243 -2.87 -25.12 -2.81
C GLU A 243 -4.15 -25.57 -2.07
N ASP A 244 -4.20 -25.41 -0.74
CA ASP A 244 -5.38 -25.69 0.09
C ASP A 244 -6.51 -24.64 -0.02
N LYS A 245 -6.34 -23.58 -0.82
CA LYS A 245 -7.27 -22.43 -0.90
C LYS A 245 -7.78 -22.20 -2.34
N PRO A 246 -8.71 -23.02 -2.85
CA PRO A 246 -9.23 -22.92 -4.21
C PRO A 246 -9.92 -21.58 -4.53
N TRP A 247 -10.40 -20.86 -3.50
CA TRP A 247 -11.01 -19.54 -3.64
C TRP A 247 -10.05 -18.45 -4.15
N ILE A 248 -8.72 -18.64 -4.00
CA ILE A 248 -7.73 -17.66 -4.48
C ILE A 248 -7.78 -17.50 -6.00
N ALA A 249 -7.98 -18.59 -6.76
CA ALA A 249 -8.08 -18.54 -8.21
C ALA A 249 -9.35 -17.81 -8.66
N GLN A 250 -10.49 -18.11 -8.01
CA GLN A 250 -11.78 -17.47 -8.28
C GLN A 250 -11.77 -15.98 -7.94
N MET A 251 -11.13 -15.59 -6.83
CA MET A 251 -10.97 -14.20 -6.44
C MET A 251 -10.11 -13.41 -7.43
N LYS A 252 -9.10 -14.02 -8.06
CA LYS A 252 -8.34 -13.37 -9.15
C LYS A 252 -9.23 -13.10 -10.35
N THR A 253 -9.98 -14.09 -10.81
CA THR A 253 -10.92 -13.94 -11.93
C THR A 253 -11.99 -12.89 -11.63
N TYR A 254 -12.50 -12.84 -10.40
CA TYR A 254 -13.44 -11.80 -9.97
C TYR A 254 -12.83 -10.40 -10.02
N LEU A 255 -11.59 -10.23 -9.54
CA LEU A 255 -10.88 -8.95 -9.61
C LEU A 255 -10.63 -8.55 -11.07
N GLU A 256 -10.17 -9.46 -11.92
CA GLU A 256 -9.96 -9.21 -13.35
C GLU A 256 -11.25 -8.76 -14.05
N TYR A 257 -12.38 -9.42 -13.78
CA TYR A 257 -13.70 -9.03 -14.30
C TYR A 257 -14.12 -7.61 -13.87
N MET A 258 -13.82 -7.25 -12.62
CA MET A 258 -14.09 -5.92 -12.07
C MET A 258 -13.11 -4.84 -12.56
N ASP A 259 -11.98 -5.23 -13.15
CA ASP A 259 -11.02 -4.34 -13.82
C ASP A 259 -11.45 -4.05 -15.27
N THR A 260 -12.13 -4.99 -15.92
CA THR A 260 -12.62 -4.89 -17.31
C THR A 260 -14.02 -4.30 -17.46
N SER A 261 -14.76 -4.08 -16.37
CA SER A 261 -16.10 -3.49 -16.43
C SER A 261 -16.05 -1.99 -16.81
N PRO A 262 -16.79 -1.52 -17.82
CA PRO A 262 -16.81 -0.12 -18.24
C PRO A 262 -17.25 0.80 -17.09
N LYS A 263 -16.64 1.99 -17.02
CA LYS A 263 -16.99 3.08 -16.09
C LYS A 263 -18.40 3.60 -16.33
#